data_AF-A0A1B3LX05-F1
#
_entry.id   AF-A0A1B3LX05-F1
#
_cell.length_a   1.000
_cell.length_b   1.000
_cell.length_c   1.000
_cell.angle_alpha   90.00
_cell.angle_beta   90.00
_cell.angle_gamma   90.00
#
_symmetry.space_group_name_H-M   'P 1'
#
loop_
_entity.id
_entity.type
_entity.pdbx_description
1 polymer ?
#
loop_
_entity_poly.entity_id
_entity_poly.type
_entity_poly.pdbx_seq_one_letter_code
_entity_poly.pdbx_strand_id
1 'polypeptide(L)'
;MGSYSRQTSPAETELFGTPPLDGWPESTCNPAGTPGIDDLLRTDALESSNDDGLRSVLLAKAVEYEIIPRLMLAHRVQRDGLPQPLSQGVQVSPEDVIPFADLVLHEEDAALRGFVAALRDRGVATESLFLDLLAPVARYLGELWERDLCSFTEVTVALGRLQQLLRENSAAFTQFNRDGAPVEARRVLLIPCPGEQHTFGLSLVGEFFHRAGWEVVTSFVASDGAPAMVQKDWYDVVGFSLACETGIERLSEAMNQVRRKSLNPGVSIIAGGAIFGLHPEFGPQIPADAIITDGPAAPALAEKLLADRLARIQV
;
A
#
# COMPACT_ATOMS: atom_id res chain seq x y z
N MET A 1 32.98 3.76 35.24
CA MET A 1 33.00 5.14 35.75
C MET A 1 33.23 6.07 34.57
N GLY A 2 32.21 6.84 34.20
CA GLY A 2 32.26 7.82 33.11
C GLY A 2 31.02 8.69 33.22
N SER A 3 31.22 9.93 33.69
CA SER A 3 30.17 10.90 34.04
C SER A 3 29.72 11.68 32.81
N TYR A 4 28.42 11.73 32.53
CA TYR A 4 27.84 12.65 31.56
C TYR A 4 26.90 13.63 32.27
N SER A 5 27.35 14.88 32.37
CA SER A 5 26.56 16.05 32.79
C SER A 5 25.58 16.46 31.69
N ARG A 6 24.29 16.61 32.03
CA ARG A 6 23.30 17.33 31.20
C ARG A 6 23.24 18.78 31.64
N GLN A 7 23.45 19.70 30.71
CA GLN A 7 23.05 21.10 30.83
C GLN A 7 21.67 21.27 30.19
N THR A 8 20.77 21.98 30.87
CA THR A 8 19.44 22.37 30.40
C THR A 8 19.45 23.82 29.94
N SER A 9 18.98 24.11 28.74
CA SER A 9 18.77 25.47 28.22
C SER A 9 17.48 26.10 28.79
N PRO A 10 17.44 27.42 29.05
CA PRO A 10 16.26 28.10 29.58
C PRO A 10 15.28 28.60 28.50
N ALA A 11 14.04 28.85 28.94
CA ALA A 11 12.86 29.23 28.14
C ALA A 11 12.91 30.67 27.61
N GLU A 12 12.44 30.87 26.37
CA GLU A 12 12.25 32.18 25.76
C GLU A 12 10.80 32.66 25.93
N THR A 13 10.67 33.86 26.48
CA THR A 13 9.41 34.59 26.71
C THR A 13 9.26 35.68 25.66
N GLU A 14 8.00 35.89 25.26
CA GLU A 14 7.42 36.87 24.34
C GLU A 14 8.02 38.30 24.34
N LEU A 15 8.02 38.92 23.16
CA LEU A 15 8.06 40.38 23.01
C LEU A 15 7.15 40.83 21.87
N PHE A 16 6.10 41.55 22.27
CA PHE A 16 5.11 42.26 21.48
C PHE A 16 5.73 43.33 20.56
N GLY A 17 5.16 43.50 19.36
CA GLY A 17 5.33 44.68 18.51
C GLY A 17 3.98 45.19 18.00
N THR A 18 3.66 46.45 18.30
CA THR A 18 2.49 47.22 17.83
C THR A 18 2.73 47.90 16.46
N PRO A 19 1.66 48.33 15.75
CA PRO A 19 1.66 48.56 14.29
C PRO A 19 1.74 50.04 13.87
N PRO A 20 1.81 50.34 12.56
CA PRO A 20 1.15 51.53 11.99
C PRO A 20 0.59 51.29 10.57
N LEU A 21 -0.22 52.12 9.89
CA LEU A 21 -1.22 53.17 10.11
C LEU A 21 -1.77 53.46 8.69
N ASP A 22 -3.07 53.74 8.60
CA ASP A 22 -3.82 54.57 7.63
C ASP A 22 -3.54 54.55 6.11
N GLY A 23 -4.64 54.41 5.34
CA GLY A 23 -4.79 55.04 4.02
C GLY A 23 -5.58 54.26 2.97
N TRP A 24 -6.90 54.42 2.90
CA TRP A 24 -7.70 54.09 1.70
C TRP A 24 -8.51 55.32 1.29
N PRO A 25 -8.46 55.72 0.00
CA PRO A 25 -9.60 56.42 -0.58
C PRO A 25 -10.11 55.80 -1.89
N GLU A 26 -11.41 55.55 -1.85
CA GLU A 26 -12.46 55.81 -2.85
C GLU A 26 -12.47 55.12 -4.23
N SER A 27 -13.47 54.26 -4.35
CA SER A 27 -14.06 53.70 -5.56
C SER A 27 -14.64 54.76 -6.51
N THR A 28 -14.47 54.56 -7.81
CA THR A 28 -15.33 55.13 -8.86
C THR A 28 -15.91 54.01 -9.73
N CYS A 29 -17.24 54.00 -9.89
CA CYS A 29 -17.99 53.08 -10.74
C CYS A 29 -18.18 53.65 -12.16
N ASN A 30 -18.00 52.80 -13.19
CA ASN A 30 -18.88 52.59 -14.38
C ASN A 30 -18.11 51.98 -15.58
N PRO A 31 -18.75 51.51 -16.67
CA PRO A 31 -20.09 50.92 -16.84
C PRO A 31 -20.09 49.59 -17.65
N ALA A 32 -21.19 48.84 -17.54
CA ALA A 32 -21.67 47.69 -18.33
C ALA A 32 -20.80 47.11 -19.49
N GLY A 33 -20.29 45.89 -19.27
CA GLY A 33 -19.87 44.93 -20.29
C GLY A 33 -20.38 43.53 -19.92
N THR A 34 -20.72 42.71 -20.90
CA THR A 34 -21.31 41.36 -20.81
C THR A 34 -20.57 40.45 -19.83
N PRO A 35 -21.22 39.69 -18.92
CA PRO A 35 -20.51 38.94 -17.90
C PRO A 35 -19.78 37.74 -18.51
N GLY A 36 -18.46 37.70 -18.30
CA GLY A 36 -17.62 36.52 -18.54
C GLY A 36 -17.76 35.49 -17.41
N ILE A 37 -17.21 34.30 -17.60
CA ILE A 37 -17.29 33.17 -16.64
C ILE A 37 -16.80 33.57 -15.23
N ASP A 38 -15.90 34.56 -15.15
CA ASP A 38 -15.38 35.09 -13.87
C ASP A 38 -16.42 35.91 -13.06
N ASP A 39 -17.48 36.41 -13.67
CA ASP A 39 -18.53 37.19 -12.97
C ASP A 39 -19.51 36.30 -12.18
N LEU A 40 -19.52 34.98 -12.45
CA LEU A 40 -20.29 33.99 -11.69
C LEU A 40 -19.62 33.60 -10.35
N LEU A 41 -18.39 34.06 -10.10
CA LEU A 41 -17.63 33.78 -8.88
C LEU A 41 -17.68 34.91 -7.86
N ARG A 42 -18.41 36.00 -8.12
CA ARG A 42 -18.75 36.98 -7.10
C ARG A 42 -19.93 36.49 -6.25
N THR A 43 -19.61 35.67 -5.27
CA THR A 43 -20.47 35.42 -4.11
C THR A 43 -20.50 36.66 -3.23
N ASP A 44 -21.51 37.51 -3.41
CA ASP A 44 -21.95 38.38 -2.33
C ASP A 44 -22.48 37.48 -1.20
N ALA A 45 -21.82 37.58 -0.06
CA ALA A 45 -22.06 36.76 1.10
C ALA A 45 -23.42 37.10 1.72
N LEU A 46 -24.43 36.30 1.43
CA LEU A 46 -25.49 35.88 2.37
C LEU A 46 -26.21 34.66 1.77
N GLU A 47 -26.33 33.59 2.58
CA GLU A 47 -26.94 32.26 2.30
C GLU A 47 -25.99 31.10 1.91
N SER A 48 -24.98 30.83 2.74
CA SER A 48 -24.03 29.71 2.61
C SER A 48 -24.50 28.40 3.27
N SER A 49 -25.50 27.70 2.71
CA SER A 49 -25.79 26.32 3.17
C SER A 49 -26.31 25.36 2.08
N ASN A 50 -26.87 25.86 0.97
CA ASN A 50 -27.45 25.01 -0.08
C ASN A 50 -26.59 24.83 -1.36
N ASP A 51 -25.51 25.60 -1.52
CA ASP A 51 -24.74 25.63 -2.78
C ASP A 51 -23.72 24.47 -2.88
N ASP A 52 -23.15 24.02 -1.77
CA ASP A 52 -22.16 22.92 -1.75
C ASP A 52 -22.77 21.55 -2.10
N GLY A 53 -24.02 21.33 -1.64
CA GLY A 53 -24.80 20.14 -2.00
C GLY A 53 -25.17 20.11 -3.48
N LEU A 54 -25.49 21.26 -4.06
CA LEU A 54 -25.80 21.34 -5.50
C LEU A 54 -24.55 21.14 -6.36
N ARG A 55 -23.42 21.75 -5.97
CA ARG A 55 -22.13 21.61 -6.67
C ARG A 55 -21.62 20.19 -6.65
N SER A 56 -21.71 19.49 -5.51
CA SER A 56 -21.30 18.08 -5.41
C SER A 56 -22.16 17.15 -6.28
N VAL A 57 -23.48 17.38 -6.34
CA VAL A 57 -24.38 16.62 -7.22
C VAL A 57 -24.11 16.90 -8.71
N LEU A 58 -23.82 18.16 -9.07
CA LEU A 58 -23.48 18.53 -10.45
C LEU A 58 -22.13 17.94 -10.87
N LEU A 59 -21.14 17.94 -9.99
CA LEU A 59 -19.84 17.29 -10.21
C LEU A 59 -20.00 15.77 -10.37
N ALA A 60 -20.77 15.12 -9.51
CA ALA A 60 -21.04 13.69 -9.61
C ALA A 60 -21.69 13.33 -10.95
N LYS A 61 -22.68 14.13 -11.40
CA LYS A 61 -23.31 13.93 -12.71
C LYS A 61 -22.37 14.22 -13.88
N ALA A 62 -21.52 15.24 -13.80
CA ALA A 62 -20.54 15.52 -14.83
C ALA A 62 -19.52 14.37 -14.96
N VAL A 63 -19.06 13.82 -13.83
CA VAL A 63 -18.19 12.64 -13.82
C VAL A 63 -18.90 11.44 -14.44
N GLU A 64 -20.12 11.13 -14.01
CA GLU A 64 -20.87 9.95 -14.42
C GLU A 64 -21.29 9.97 -15.89
N TYR A 65 -21.78 11.11 -16.39
CA TYR A 65 -22.41 11.19 -17.71
C TYR A 65 -21.52 11.79 -18.80
N GLU A 66 -20.43 12.48 -18.45
CA GLU A 66 -19.53 13.06 -19.45
C GLU A 66 -18.11 12.49 -19.38
N ILE A 67 -17.51 12.47 -18.20
CA ILE A 67 -16.08 12.12 -18.07
C ILE A 67 -15.87 10.61 -18.19
N ILE A 68 -16.62 9.80 -17.44
CA ILE A 68 -16.51 8.33 -17.47
C ILE A 68 -16.78 7.80 -18.90
N PRO A 69 -17.85 8.16 -19.61
CA PRO A 69 -18.11 7.66 -20.96
C PRO A 69 -17.02 8.08 -21.97
N ARG A 70 -16.50 9.31 -21.87
CA ARG A 70 -15.42 9.78 -22.75
C ARG A 70 -14.11 9.04 -22.49
N LEU A 71 -13.77 8.78 -21.24
CA LEU A 71 -12.61 7.96 -20.88
C LEU A 71 -12.79 6.50 -21.32
N MET A 72 -14.00 5.94 -21.18
CA MET A 72 -14.34 4.61 -21.70
C MET A 72 -14.17 4.53 -23.21
N LEU A 73 -14.60 5.56 -23.97
CA LEU A 73 -14.43 5.63 -25.43
C LEU A 73 -12.96 5.80 -25.84
N ALA A 74 -12.19 6.64 -25.13
CA ALA A 74 -10.77 6.81 -25.39
C ALA A 74 -9.96 5.52 -25.16
N HIS A 75 -10.34 4.72 -24.14
CA HIS A 75 -9.71 3.43 -23.86
C HIS A 75 -10.32 2.25 -24.63
N ARG A 76 -11.48 2.42 -25.29
CA ARG A 76 -12.08 1.42 -26.18
C ARG A 76 -11.28 1.27 -27.47
N VAL A 77 -10.67 2.35 -27.96
CA VAL A 77 -9.84 2.33 -29.19
C VAL A 77 -8.52 1.56 -28.99
N GLN A 78 -8.03 1.41 -27.75
CA GLN A 78 -6.91 0.51 -27.43
C GLN A 78 -7.29 -0.98 -27.40
N ARG A 79 -8.59 -1.32 -27.41
CA ARG A 79 -9.09 -2.70 -27.23
C ARG A 79 -9.40 -3.46 -28.52
N ASP A 80 -9.19 -2.88 -29.70
CA ASP A 80 -9.31 -3.61 -30.98
C ASP A 80 -7.99 -4.27 -31.43
N GLY A 81 -7.03 -4.43 -30.52
CA GLY A 81 -5.92 -5.35 -30.71
C GLY A 81 -6.37 -6.78 -30.39
N LEU A 82 -6.48 -7.64 -31.42
CA LEU A 82 -6.48 -9.11 -31.28
C LEU A 82 -5.43 -9.55 -30.24
N PRO A 83 -5.62 -10.67 -29.51
CA PRO A 83 -4.59 -11.22 -28.62
C PRO A 83 -3.30 -11.40 -29.41
N GLN A 84 -2.38 -10.44 -29.23
CA GLN A 84 -1.10 -10.46 -29.88
C GLN A 84 -0.31 -11.58 -29.21
N PRO A 85 0.35 -12.48 -29.97
CA PRO A 85 1.14 -13.54 -29.37
C PRO A 85 2.12 -12.92 -28.38
N LEU A 86 2.16 -13.48 -27.16
CA LEU A 86 3.08 -13.10 -26.09
C LEU A 86 4.46 -12.86 -26.70
N SER A 87 4.86 -11.60 -26.83
CA SER A 87 6.20 -11.24 -27.27
C SER A 87 7.17 -11.88 -26.30
N GLN A 88 7.95 -12.85 -26.79
CA GLN A 88 9.04 -13.42 -26.03
C GLN A 88 9.99 -12.31 -25.59
N GLY A 89 10.03 -12.04 -24.27
CA GLY A 89 11.30 -11.85 -23.58
C GLY A 89 11.79 -10.43 -23.34
N VAL A 90 10.95 -9.47 -22.95
CA VAL A 90 11.45 -8.38 -22.11
C VAL A 90 11.07 -8.68 -20.67
N GLN A 91 12.00 -9.32 -19.97
CA GLN A 91 11.92 -9.57 -18.53
C GLN A 91 12.63 -8.43 -17.80
N VAL A 92 12.25 -8.19 -16.54
CA VAL A 92 13.11 -7.38 -15.66
C VAL A 92 14.40 -8.18 -15.47
N SER A 93 15.53 -7.57 -15.78
CA SER A 93 16.84 -8.19 -15.56
C SER A 93 17.28 -7.92 -14.11
N PRO A 94 18.01 -8.82 -13.46
CA PRO A 94 18.74 -8.51 -12.23
C PRO A 94 19.65 -7.28 -12.37
N GLU A 95 20.09 -6.97 -13.60
CA GLU A 95 20.89 -5.77 -13.91
C GLU A 95 20.10 -4.46 -13.75
N ASP A 96 18.75 -4.51 -13.77
CA ASP A 96 17.89 -3.33 -13.58
C ASP A 96 17.75 -2.95 -12.10
N VAL A 97 18.06 -3.87 -11.17
CA VAL A 97 17.84 -3.69 -9.72
C VAL A 97 18.72 -2.59 -9.15
N ILE A 98 20.03 -2.61 -9.42
CA ILE A 98 20.98 -1.63 -8.86
C ILE A 98 20.71 -0.22 -9.42
N PRO A 99 20.57 -0.01 -10.75
CA PRO A 99 20.21 1.29 -11.30
C PRO A 99 18.90 1.82 -10.73
N PHE A 100 17.88 0.96 -10.59
CA PHE A 100 16.61 1.40 -10.03
C PHE A 100 16.69 1.72 -8.53
N ALA A 101 17.48 0.97 -7.76
CA ALA A 101 17.73 1.30 -6.36
C ALA A 101 18.39 2.68 -6.20
N ASP A 102 19.33 3.01 -7.08
CA ASP A 102 19.98 4.32 -7.11
C ASP A 102 18.97 5.44 -7.44
N LEU A 103 18.11 5.23 -8.43
CA LEU A 103 17.00 6.16 -8.73
C LEU A 103 16.11 6.36 -7.49
N VAL A 104 15.74 5.27 -6.81
CA VAL A 104 14.85 5.32 -5.65
C VAL A 104 15.46 6.11 -4.48
N LEU A 105 16.78 6.02 -4.29
CA LEU A 105 17.51 6.72 -3.24
C LEU A 105 17.73 8.21 -3.56
N HIS A 106 18.14 8.53 -4.79
CA HIS A 106 18.74 9.83 -5.08
C HIS A 106 17.90 10.73 -6.00
N GLU A 107 16.96 10.17 -6.76
CA GLU A 107 16.24 10.92 -7.78
C GLU A 107 14.84 11.36 -7.34
N GLU A 108 14.21 12.21 -8.17
CA GLU A 108 12.83 12.65 -8.01
C GLU A 108 11.82 11.59 -8.46
N ASP A 109 10.65 11.58 -7.82
CA ASP A 109 9.58 10.58 -8.07
C ASP A 109 9.14 10.48 -9.54
N ALA A 110 9.32 11.56 -10.33
CA ALA A 110 9.04 11.55 -11.77
C ALA A 110 9.96 10.58 -12.54
N ALA A 111 11.25 10.50 -12.18
CA ALA A 111 12.19 9.58 -12.80
C ALA A 111 11.83 8.11 -12.48
N LEU A 112 11.45 7.84 -11.23
CA LEU A 112 10.99 6.52 -10.80
C LEU A 112 9.75 6.08 -11.59
N ARG A 113 8.73 6.96 -11.69
CA ARG A 113 7.52 6.68 -12.47
C ARG A 113 7.81 6.49 -13.96
N GLY A 114 8.72 7.29 -14.52
CA GLY A 114 9.15 7.16 -15.91
C GLY A 114 9.82 5.81 -16.19
N PHE A 115 10.67 5.34 -15.28
CA PHE A 115 11.31 4.02 -15.39
C PHE A 115 10.27 2.89 -15.38
N VAL A 116 9.34 2.93 -14.40
CA VAL A 116 8.27 1.92 -14.30
C VAL A 116 7.34 1.96 -15.51
N ALA A 117 6.98 3.15 -16.01
CA ALA A 117 6.17 3.30 -17.21
C ALA A 117 6.86 2.70 -18.44
N ALA A 118 8.17 2.96 -18.61
CA ALA A 118 8.94 2.37 -19.70
C ALA A 118 8.98 0.84 -19.65
N LEU A 119 9.10 0.24 -18.45
CA LEU A 119 9.01 -1.22 -18.32
C LEU A 119 7.64 -1.76 -18.74
N ARG A 120 6.56 -1.08 -18.35
CA ARG A 120 5.19 -1.46 -18.72
C ARG A 120 4.92 -1.30 -20.22
N ASP A 121 5.43 -0.23 -20.82
CA ASP A 121 5.30 0.01 -22.27
C ASP A 121 6.02 -1.08 -23.10
N ARG A 122 7.06 -1.70 -22.54
CA ARG A 122 7.73 -2.88 -23.12
C ARG A 122 6.98 -4.20 -22.88
N GLY A 123 5.84 -4.17 -22.21
CA GLY A 123 5.01 -5.35 -21.95
C GLY A 123 5.41 -6.16 -20.71
N VAL A 124 6.22 -5.60 -19.80
CA VAL A 124 6.54 -6.28 -18.53
C VAL A 124 5.26 -6.46 -17.70
N ALA A 125 4.97 -7.69 -17.30
CA ALA A 125 3.84 -8.02 -16.46
C ALA A 125 3.94 -7.32 -15.09
N THR A 126 2.81 -6.93 -14.52
CA THR A 126 2.77 -6.28 -13.21
C THR A 126 3.32 -7.20 -12.11
N GLU A 127 3.06 -8.51 -12.16
CA GLU A 127 3.66 -9.45 -11.22
C GLU A 127 5.20 -9.42 -11.31
N SER A 128 5.77 -9.41 -12.52
CA SER A 128 7.23 -9.31 -12.72
C SER A 128 7.79 -7.98 -12.22
N LEU A 129 7.10 -6.86 -12.44
CA LEU A 129 7.51 -5.58 -11.86
C LEU A 129 7.65 -5.68 -10.34
N PHE A 130 6.71 -6.34 -9.68
CA PHE A 130 6.73 -6.45 -8.22
C PHE A 130 7.79 -7.43 -7.71
N LEU A 131 7.89 -8.60 -8.34
CA LEU A 131 8.73 -9.70 -7.88
C LEU A 131 10.18 -9.58 -8.34
N ASP A 132 10.40 -9.07 -9.54
CA ASP A 132 11.69 -9.08 -10.21
C ASP A 132 12.37 -7.70 -10.15
N LEU A 133 11.62 -6.63 -9.82
CA LEU A 133 12.18 -5.29 -9.58
C LEU A 133 11.99 -4.83 -8.14
N LEU A 134 10.76 -4.57 -7.70
CA LEU A 134 10.53 -3.85 -6.43
C LEU A 134 10.99 -4.65 -5.21
N ALA A 135 10.72 -5.96 -5.16
CA ALA A 135 11.17 -6.82 -4.07
C ALA A 135 12.71 -6.97 -4.01
N PRO A 136 13.42 -7.23 -5.13
CA PRO A 136 14.88 -7.22 -5.15
C PRO A 136 15.49 -5.88 -4.74
N VAL A 137 14.89 -4.76 -5.17
CA VAL A 137 15.35 -3.42 -4.77
C VAL A 137 15.18 -3.20 -3.27
N ALA A 138 14.04 -3.57 -2.69
CA ALA A 138 13.82 -3.48 -1.25
C ALA A 138 14.83 -4.33 -0.45
N ARG A 139 15.18 -5.52 -0.96
CA ARG A 139 16.23 -6.36 -0.35
C ARG A 139 17.59 -5.71 -0.43
N TYR A 140 17.96 -5.21 -1.62
CA TYR A 140 19.23 -4.54 -1.84
C TYR A 140 19.39 -3.29 -0.96
N LEU A 141 18.32 -2.50 -0.76
CA LEU A 141 18.33 -1.38 0.19
C LEU A 141 18.59 -1.83 1.63
N GLY A 142 18.04 -2.98 2.04
CA GLY A 142 18.34 -3.61 3.33
C GLY A 142 19.81 -3.98 3.46
N GLU A 143 20.39 -4.61 2.43
CA GLU A 143 21.81 -4.96 2.38
C GLU A 143 22.72 -3.72 2.44
N LEU A 144 22.35 -2.61 1.79
CA LEU A 144 23.09 -1.36 1.89
C LEU A 144 23.06 -0.79 3.30
N TRP A 145 21.91 -0.85 3.99
CA TRP A 145 21.81 -0.43 5.38
C TRP A 145 22.64 -1.30 6.32
N GLU A 146 22.58 -2.63 6.19
CA GLU A 146 23.38 -3.57 6.99
C GLU A 146 24.89 -3.37 6.83
N ARG A 147 25.31 -2.84 5.67
CA ARG A 147 26.71 -2.54 5.34
C ARG A 147 27.11 -1.10 5.68
N ASP A 148 26.25 -0.34 6.37
CA ASP A 148 26.44 1.08 6.70
C ASP A 148 26.65 1.98 5.45
N LEU A 149 26.12 1.57 4.30
CA LEU A 149 26.18 2.34 3.04
C LEU A 149 24.95 3.24 2.82
N CYS A 150 23.86 2.99 3.55
CA CYS A 150 22.69 3.87 3.62
C CYS A 150 22.27 4.08 5.07
N SER A 151 21.82 5.29 5.38
CA SER A 151 21.22 5.62 6.67
C SER A 151 19.79 5.07 6.78
N PHE A 152 19.31 4.94 8.01
CA PHE A 152 17.94 4.54 8.30
C PHE A 152 16.90 5.46 7.61
N THR A 153 17.15 6.77 7.56
CA THR A 153 16.23 7.73 6.93
C THR A 153 16.16 7.53 5.43
N GLU A 154 17.30 7.34 4.76
CA GLU A 154 17.35 7.09 3.32
C GLU A 154 16.61 5.81 2.95
N VAL A 155 16.85 4.70 3.67
CA VAL A 155 16.15 3.44 3.44
C VAL A 155 14.65 3.56 3.72
N THR A 156 14.25 4.29 4.76
CA THR A 156 12.83 4.50 5.07
C THR A 156 12.12 5.28 3.97
N VAL A 157 12.72 6.36 3.47
CA VAL A 157 12.16 7.15 2.36
C VAL A 157 12.08 6.32 1.07
N ALA A 158 13.16 5.59 0.76
CA ALA A 158 13.23 4.70 -0.40
C ALA A 158 12.13 3.63 -0.36
N LEU A 159 11.94 2.95 0.78
CA LEU A 159 10.85 1.98 0.94
C LEU A 159 9.47 2.63 0.82
N GLY A 160 9.28 3.85 1.33
CA GLY A 160 8.03 4.61 1.15
C GLY A 160 7.71 4.88 -0.32
N ARG A 161 8.73 5.23 -1.12
CA ARG A 161 8.62 5.41 -2.57
C ARG A 161 8.26 4.09 -3.28
N LEU A 162 8.90 2.98 -2.92
CA LEU A 162 8.53 1.66 -3.45
C LEU A 162 7.08 1.28 -3.11
N GLN A 163 6.63 1.56 -1.89
CA GLN A 163 5.24 1.32 -1.49
C GLN A 163 4.26 2.18 -2.29
N GLN A 164 4.62 3.44 -2.59
CA GLN A 164 3.81 4.29 -3.45
C GLN A 164 3.70 3.73 -4.87
N LEU A 165 4.82 3.32 -5.47
CA LEU A 165 4.83 2.69 -6.78
C LEU A 165 3.99 1.40 -6.81
N LEU A 166 4.07 0.58 -5.76
CA LEU A 166 3.22 -0.60 -5.62
C LEU A 166 1.75 -0.20 -5.70
N ARG A 167 1.29 0.72 -4.84
CA ARG A 167 -0.12 1.17 -4.80
C ARG A 167 -0.60 1.77 -6.13
N GLU A 168 0.21 2.59 -6.77
CA GLU A 168 -0.11 3.21 -8.07
C GLU A 168 -0.30 2.15 -9.17
N ASN A 169 0.47 1.06 -9.12
CA ASN A 169 0.39 -0.02 -10.09
C ASN A 169 -0.63 -1.12 -9.73
N SER A 170 -1.05 -1.19 -8.46
CA SER A 170 -2.17 -2.02 -7.99
C SER A 170 -3.53 -1.49 -8.45
N ALA A 171 -3.78 -0.19 -8.28
CA ALA A 171 -5.10 0.44 -8.49
C ALA A 171 -5.59 0.40 -9.96
N ALA A 172 -4.68 0.27 -10.92
CA ALA A 172 -5.00 0.24 -12.34
C ALA A 172 -5.79 -1.01 -12.78
N PHE A 173 -5.83 -2.07 -11.96
CA PHE A 173 -6.44 -3.35 -12.34
C PHE A 173 -7.79 -3.64 -11.65
N THR A 174 -8.12 -2.91 -10.58
CA THR A 174 -9.31 -3.16 -9.73
C THR A 174 -10.64 -2.79 -10.41
N GLN A 175 -10.63 -2.03 -11.50
CA GLN A 175 -11.87 -1.57 -12.15
C GLN A 175 -12.49 -2.58 -13.13
N PHE A 176 -11.84 -3.71 -13.44
CA PHE A 176 -12.28 -4.59 -14.53
C PHE A 176 -12.72 -6.01 -14.12
N ASN A 177 -12.65 -6.40 -12.84
CA ASN A 177 -12.99 -7.77 -12.37
C ASN A 177 -14.31 -7.88 -11.59
N ARG A 178 -15.24 -6.93 -11.73
CA ARG A 178 -16.54 -6.94 -11.01
C ARG A 178 -17.71 -7.55 -11.79
N ASP A 179 -17.42 -8.36 -12.80
CA ASP A 179 -18.46 -9.09 -13.54
C ASP A 179 -18.60 -10.53 -12.99
N GLY A 180 -19.25 -10.66 -11.83
CA GLY A 180 -19.56 -11.95 -11.22
C GLY A 180 -20.20 -11.81 -9.84
N ALA A 181 -21.19 -12.65 -9.55
CA ALA A 181 -22.03 -12.66 -8.33
C ALA A 181 -21.26 -12.45 -7.00
N PRO A 182 -21.91 -11.97 -5.92
CA PRO A 182 -21.26 -11.78 -4.63
C PRO A 182 -20.89 -13.15 -4.03
N VAL A 183 -19.69 -13.62 -4.33
CA VAL A 183 -18.98 -14.53 -3.45
C VAL A 183 -18.61 -13.69 -2.23
N GLU A 184 -19.01 -14.08 -1.03
CA GLU A 184 -18.50 -13.44 0.19
C GLU A 184 -16.97 -13.47 0.11
N ALA A 185 -16.36 -12.30 -0.07
CA ALA A 185 -14.93 -12.21 -0.26
C ALA A 185 -14.24 -12.75 1.00
N ARG A 186 -13.40 -13.76 0.83
CA ARG A 186 -12.58 -14.33 1.91
C ARG A 186 -11.74 -13.23 2.53
N ARG A 187 -11.66 -13.19 3.87
CA ARG A 187 -10.96 -12.12 4.61
C ARG A 187 -9.61 -12.60 5.12
N VAL A 188 -8.54 -11.86 4.82
CA VAL A 188 -7.19 -12.12 5.33
C VAL A 188 -6.68 -10.95 6.15
N LEU A 189 -6.15 -11.24 7.34
CA LEU A 189 -5.39 -10.29 8.15
C LEU A 189 -3.89 -10.54 7.96
N LEU A 190 -3.17 -9.56 7.41
CA LEU A 190 -1.73 -9.61 7.16
C LEU A 190 -0.99 -8.68 8.12
N ILE A 191 -0.06 -9.22 8.88
CA ILE A 191 0.63 -8.50 9.96
C ILE A 191 2.10 -8.91 10.08
N PRO A 192 3.00 -7.97 10.44
CA PRO A 192 4.37 -8.32 10.77
C PRO A 192 4.40 -9.05 12.13
N CYS A 193 5.42 -9.88 12.35
CA CYS A 193 5.72 -10.39 13.68
C CYS A 193 5.84 -9.21 14.67
N PRO A 194 5.33 -9.30 15.91
CA PRO A 194 5.46 -8.21 16.87
C PRO A 194 6.93 -7.76 17.02
N GLY A 195 7.22 -6.47 16.81
CA GLY A 195 8.58 -5.90 16.85
C GLY A 195 9.38 -6.04 15.56
N GLU A 196 8.79 -6.55 14.48
CA GLU A 196 9.37 -6.58 13.13
C GLU A 196 9.13 -5.24 12.41
N GLN A 197 10.15 -4.75 11.73
CA GLN A 197 10.13 -3.49 10.98
C GLN A 197 10.04 -3.71 9.46
N HIS A 198 10.37 -4.93 8.99
CA HIS A 198 10.32 -5.29 7.57
C HIS A 198 8.89 -5.58 7.11
N THR A 199 8.20 -4.54 6.61
CA THR A 199 6.78 -4.59 6.22
C THR A 199 6.54 -4.56 4.70
N PHE A 200 7.57 -4.31 3.90
CA PHE A 200 7.43 -4.21 2.44
C PHE A 200 6.95 -5.53 1.80
N GLY A 201 7.59 -6.65 2.13
CA GLY A 201 7.20 -7.97 1.59
C GLY A 201 5.75 -8.35 1.96
N LEU A 202 5.29 -7.94 3.14
CA LEU A 202 3.91 -8.13 3.57
C LEU A 202 2.92 -7.29 2.76
N SER A 203 3.30 -6.05 2.39
CA SER A 203 2.51 -5.20 1.50
C SER A 203 2.36 -5.83 0.11
N LEU A 204 3.44 -6.45 -0.39
CA LEU A 204 3.42 -7.18 -1.66
C LEU A 204 2.52 -8.43 -1.61
N VAL A 205 2.59 -9.21 -0.54
CA VAL A 205 1.68 -10.35 -0.35
C VAL A 205 0.23 -9.88 -0.27
N GLY A 206 -0.04 -8.76 0.40
CA GLY A 206 -1.36 -8.12 0.42
C GLY A 206 -1.91 -7.82 -0.97
N GLU A 207 -1.06 -7.37 -1.89
CA GLU A 207 -1.47 -7.15 -3.28
C GLU A 207 -1.88 -8.45 -3.97
N PHE A 208 -1.14 -9.55 -3.80
CA PHE A 208 -1.52 -10.83 -4.39
C PHE A 208 -2.85 -11.35 -3.86
N PHE A 209 -3.12 -11.20 -2.56
CA PHE A 209 -4.42 -11.53 -1.99
C PHE A 209 -5.53 -10.65 -2.55
N HIS A 210 -5.31 -9.34 -2.65
CA HIS A 210 -6.29 -8.41 -3.21
C HIS A 210 -6.63 -8.77 -4.66
N ARG A 211 -5.62 -9.07 -5.49
CA ARG A 211 -5.80 -9.52 -6.89
C ARG A 211 -6.52 -10.85 -6.99
N ALA A 212 -6.36 -11.74 -6.01
CA ALA A 212 -7.08 -13.00 -5.90
C ALA A 212 -8.53 -12.84 -5.40
N GLY A 213 -9.01 -11.61 -5.17
CA GLY A 213 -10.39 -11.33 -4.76
C GLY A 213 -10.63 -11.37 -3.25
N TRP A 214 -9.57 -11.37 -2.43
CA TRP A 214 -9.69 -11.36 -0.98
C TRP A 214 -9.91 -9.94 -0.42
N GLU A 215 -10.66 -9.83 0.67
CA GLU A 215 -10.62 -8.65 1.51
C GLU A 215 -9.34 -8.68 2.35
N VAL A 216 -8.45 -7.72 2.11
CA VAL A 216 -7.14 -7.66 2.76
C VAL A 216 -7.15 -6.60 3.83
N VAL A 217 -6.90 -7.01 5.06
CA VAL A 217 -6.68 -6.11 6.20
C VAL A 217 -5.22 -6.19 6.60
N THR A 218 -4.55 -5.04 6.68
CA THR A 218 -3.16 -4.97 7.12
C THR A 218 -3.04 -4.14 8.40
N SER A 219 -2.17 -4.55 9.32
CA SER A 219 -1.83 -3.74 10.48
C SER A 219 -0.31 -3.71 10.68
N PHE A 220 0.31 -2.60 10.25
CA PHE A 220 1.77 -2.43 10.25
C PHE A 220 2.33 -1.75 11.50
N VAL A 221 1.47 -1.23 12.39
CA VAL A 221 1.88 -0.23 13.40
C VAL A 221 1.37 -0.53 14.81
N ALA A 222 0.71 -1.66 15.02
CA ALA A 222 -0.44 -1.72 15.90
C ALA A 222 -0.24 -1.24 17.35
N SER A 223 -1.03 -0.22 17.75
CA SER A 223 -1.43 0.00 19.15
C SER A 223 -2.34 -1.12 19.66
N ASP A 224 -3.13 -1.72 18.76
CA ASP A 224 -4.02 -2.86 19.02
C ASP A 224 -3.47 -4.10 18.32
N GLY A 225 -2.56 -4.83 18.98
CA GLY A 225 -1.89 -6.00 18.38
C GLY A 225 -2.87 -7.03 17.76
N ALA A 226 -2.35 -7.92 16.92
CA ALA A 226 -3.10 -8.97 16.21
C ALA A 226 -4.25 -9.63 17.01
N PRO A 227 -4.08 -9.98 18.30
CA PRO A 227 -5.14 -10.62 19.06
C PRO A 227 -6.39 -9.75 19.24
N ALA A 228 -6.28 -8.43 19.31
CA ALA A 228 -7.42 -7.53 19.46
C ALA A 228 -8.25 -7.47 18.17
N MET A 229 -7.59 -7.48 17.00
CA MET A 229 -8.25 -7.46 15.70
C MET A 229 -9.07 -8.73 15.49
N VAL A 230 -8.48 -9.90 15.75
CA VAL A 230 -9.18 -11.19 15.55
C VAL A 230 -10.30 -11.45 16.58
N GLN A 231 -10.31 -10.74 17.71
CA GLN A 231 -11.43 -10.75 18.66
C GLN A 231 -12.61 -9.90 18.20
N LYS A 232 -12.33 -8.86 17.43
CA LYS A 232 -13.32 -7.89 16.99
C LYS A 232 -13.96 -8.30 15.66
N ASP A 233 -13.15 -8.82 14.75
CA ASP A 233 -13.52 -9.07 13.37
C ASP A 233 -13.24 -10.53 12.96
N TRP A 234 -14.08 -11.05 12.06
CA TRP A 234 -13.91 -12.39 11.49
C TRP A 234 -12.84 -12.39 10.40
N TYR A 235 -11.89 -13.31 10.48
CA TYR A 235 -10.89 -13.56 9.44
C TYR A 235 -10.83 -15.04 9.10
N ASP A 236 -10.74 -15.37 7.82
CA ASP A 236 -10.56 -16.76 7.37
C ASP A 236 -9.09 -17.18 7.50
N VAL A 237 -8.19 -16.23 7.25
CA VAL A 237 -6.74 -16.43 7.31
C VAL A 237 -6.07 -15.28 8.05
N VAL A 238 -5.08 -15.60 8.88
CA VAL A 238 -4.14 -14.62 9.46
C VAL A 238 -2.74 -14.97 8.97
N GLY A 239 -2.11 -14.04 8.26
CA GLY A 239 -0.76 -14.18 7.74
C GLY A 239 0.24 -13.34 8.52
N PHE A 240 1.32 -13.98 8.94
CA PHE A 240 2.44 -13.31 9.61
C PHE A 240 3.68 -13.24 8.72
N SER A 241 4.39 -12.12 8.75
CA SER A 241 5.72 -11.98 8.14
C SER A 241 6.81 -11.87 9.19
N LEU A 242 7.92 -12.60 9.00
CA LEU A 242 9.12 -12.53 9.84
C LEU A 242 10.38 -12.48 8.97
N ALA A 243 11.29 -11.56 9.26
CA ALA A 243 12.56 -11.42 8.54
C ALA A 243 13.78 -11.90 9.36
N CYS A 244 13.68 -11.93 10.70
CA CYS A 244 14.81 -12.23 11.59
C CYS A 244 14.55 -13.43 12.53
N GLU A 245 15.59 -14.23 12.81
CA GLU A 245 15.55 -15.39 13.73
C GLU A 245 15.07 -15.02 15.14
N THR A 246 15.47 -13.85 15.66
CA THR A 246 15.13 -13.41 17.03
C THR A 246 13.61 -13.19 17.26
N GLY A 247 12.79 -13.32 16.22
CA GLY A 247 11.34 -13.22 16.30
C GLY A 247 10.58 -14.56 16.40
N ILE A 248 11.23 -15.72 16.30
CA ILE A 248 10.54 -17.02 16.23
C ILE A 248 9.66 -17.29 17.46
N GLU A 249 10.17 -17.09 18.67
CA GLU A 249 9.39 -17.30 19.90
C GLU A 249 8.22 -16.31 20.02
N ARG A 250 8.46 -15.03 19.71
CA ARG A 250 7.43 -13.97 19.70
C ARG A 250 6.33 -14.28 18.69
N LEU A 251 6.72 -14.77 17.51
CA LEU A 251 5.80 -15.17 16.46
C LEU A 251 4.93 -16.35 16.93
N SER A 252 5.55 -17.38 17.51
CA SER A 252 4.84 -18.54 18.05
C SER A 252 3.79 -18.14 19.10
N GLU A 253 4.16 -17.27 20.04
CA GLU A 253 3.22 -16.75 21.04
C GLU A 253 2.09 -15.94 20.38
N ALA A 254 2.41 -15.06 19.42
CA ALA A 254 1.40 -14.28 18.71
C ALA A 254 0.39 -15.17 17.97
N MET A 255 0.86 -16.22 17.30
CA MET A 255 0.00 -17.20 16.62
C MET A 255 -0.91 -17.95 17.59
N ASN A 256 -0.37 -18.39 18.73
CA ASN A 256 -1.16 -19.04 19.78
C ASN A 256 -2.25 -18.11 20.34
N GLN A 257 -1.92 -16.84 20.56
CA GLN A 257 -2.90 -15.83 21.00
C GLN A 257 -3.98 -15.62 19.95
N VAL A 258 -3.62 -15.53 18.66
CA VAL A 258 -4.59 -15.42 17.56
C VAL A 258 -5.54 -16.61 17.55
N ARG A 259 -5.04 -17.85 17.61
CA ARG A 259 -5.91 -19.04 17.63
C ARG A 259 -6.89 -19.05 18.80
N ARG A 260 -6.43 -18.64 20.00
CA ARG A 260 -7.26 -18.62 21.21
C ARG A 260 -8.33 -17.53 21.20
N LYS A 261 -8.06 -16.42 20.52
CA LYS A 261 -8.85 -15.19 20.62
C LYS A 261 -9.67 -14.89 19.36
N SER A 262 -9.40 -15.58 18.26
CA SER A 262 -10.12 -15.42 17.00
C SER A 262 -11.60 -15.74 17.15
N LEU A 263 -12.46 -14.88 16.59
CA LEU A 263 -13.89 -15.16 16.41
C LEU A 263 -14.13 -16.37 15.51
N ASN A 264 -13.21 -16.64 14.58
CA ASN A 264 -13.21 -17.83 13.76
C ASN A 264 -12.43 -18.96 14.47
N PRO A 265 -13.10 -19.99 15.04
CA PRO A 265 -12.41 -21.11 15.70
C PRO A 265 -11.62 -21.97 14.72
N GLY A 266 -11.97 -21.90 13.43
CA GLY A 266 -11.25 -22.52 12.33
C GLY A 266 -10.45 -21.50 11.53
N VAL A 267 -9.81 -20.51 12.16
CA VAL A 267 -8.90 -19.59 11.45
C VAL A 267 -7.67 -20.34 10.95
N SER A 268 -7.29 -20.13 9.70
CA SER A 268 -5.98 -20.57 9.19
C SER A 268 -4.90 -19.57 9.55
N ILE A 269 -3.75 -20.04 10.02
CA ILE A 269 -2.58 -19.21 10.26
C ILE A 269 -1.49 -19.59 9.28
N ILE A 270 -1.01 -18.62 8.51
CA ILE A 270 0.12 -18.80 7.59
C ILE A 270 1.30 -17.93 8.05
N ALA A 271 2.51 -18.37 7.78
CA ALA A 271 3.72 -17.61 8.04
C ALA A 271 4.55 -17.47 6.76
N GLY A 272 5.23 -16.35 6.59
CA GLY A 272 6.18 -16.13 5.51
C GLY A 272 7.24 -15.12 5.89
N GLY A 273 8.04 -14.72 4.91
CA GLY A 273 9.17 -13.81 5.08
C GLY A 273 10.51 -14.50 4.87
N ALA A 274 11.56 -13.68 4.75
CA ALA A 274 12.88 -14.12 4.28
C ALA A 274 13.49 -15.22 5.16
N ILE A 275 13.21 -15.19 6.47
CA ILE A 275 13.79 -16.14 7.43
C ILE A 275 13.45 -17.59 7.10
N PHE A 276 12.25 -17.87 6.57
CA PHE A 276 11.84 -19.24 6.26
C PHE A 276 12.43 -19.77 4.96
N GLY A 277 12.90 -18.89 4.08
CA GLY A 277 13.69 -19.28 2.90
C GLY A 277 15.15 -19.54 3.25
N LEU A 278 15.72 -18.74 4.17
CA LEU A 278 17.11 -18.88 4.63
C LEU A 278 17.30 -20.03 5.62
N HIS A 279 16.31 -20.23 6.50
CA HIS A 279 16.32 -21.20 7.59
C HIS A 279 15.01 -22.00 7.63
N PRO A 280 14.83 -22.98 6.71
CA PRO A 280 13.62 -23.80 6.65
C PRO A 280 13.32 -24.58 7.94
N GLU A 281 14.35 -24.84 8.75
CA GLU A 281 14.26 -25.53 10.05
C GLU A 281 13.39 -24.81 11.08
N PHE A 282 13.12 -23.51 10.90
CA PHE A 282 12.22 -22.76 11.79
C PHE A 282 10.74 -22.98 11.48
N GLY A 283 10.40 -23.41 10.27
CA GLY A 283 9.01 -23.65 9.87
C GLY A 283 8.27 -24.62 10.80
N PRO A 284 8.83 -25.81 11.10
CA PRO A 284 8.23 -26.77 12.03
C PRO A 284 8.17 -26.32 13.50
N GLN A 285 8.87 -25.24 13.88
CA GLN A 285 8.97 -24.78 15.27
C GLN A 285 7.83 -23.82 15.67
N ILE A 286 7.04 -23.37 14.71
CA ILE A 286 5.94 -22.43 14.93
C ILE A 286 4.58 -23.09 14.62
N PRO A 287 3.50 -22.67 15.29
CA PRO A 287 2.17 -23.27 15.14
C PRO A 287 1.42 -22.71 13.91
N ALA A 288 2.10 -22.63 12.76
CA ALA A 288 1.51 -22.23 11.48
C ALA A 288 0.88 -23.43 10.76
N ASP A 289 -0.24 -23.21 10.07
CA ASP A 289 -0.87 -24.21 9.19
C ASP A 289 -0.09 -24.38 7.87
N ALA A 290 0.63 -23.32 7.45
CA ALA A 290 1.56 -23.39 6.34
C ALA A 290 2.64 -22.31 6.42
N ILE A 291 3.79 -22.63 5.82
CA ILE A 291 4.89 -21.69 5.57
C ILE A 291 4.90 -21.35 4.08
N ILE A 292 4.95 -20.06 3.76
CA ILE A 292 4.90 -19.53 2.42
C ILE A 292 6.18 -18.76 2.15
N THR A 293 7.01 -19.31 1.29
CA THR A 293 8.25 -18.69 0.80
C THR A 293 8.08 -18.05 -0.58
N ASP A 294 6.96 -18.31 -1.25
CA ASP A 294 6.58 -17.75 -2.54
C ASP A 294 5.31 -16.89 -2.40
N GLY A 295 5.49 -15.57 -2.39
CA GLY A 295 4.41 -14.59 -2.15
C GLY A 295 3.21 -14.73 -3.11
N PRO A 296 3.42 -14.83 -4.44
CA PRO A 296 2.36 -15.07 -5.42
C PRO A 296 1.51 -16.33 -5.16
N ALA A 297 2.10 -17.38 -4.61
CA ALA A 297 1.39 -18.62 -4.31
C ALA A 297 0.52 -18.53 -3.04
N ALA A 298 0.68 -17.47 -2.24
CA ALA A 298 0.02 -17.33 -0.95
C ALA A 298 -1.52 -17.43 -1.01
N PRO A 299 -2.23 -16.76 -1.93
CA PRO A 299 -3.68 -16.82 -2.00
C PRO A 299 -4.19 -18.21 -2.38
N ALA A 300 -3.54 -18.87 -3.35
CA ALA A 300 -3.91 -20.21 -3.77
C ALA A 300 -3.71 -21.24 -2.66
N LEU A 301 -2.63 -21.10 -1.88
CA LEU A 301 -2.38 -21.95 -0.72
C LEU A 301 -3.39 -21.70 0.40
N ALA A 302 -3.73 -20.43 0.65
CA ALA A 302 -4.77 -20.06 1.60
C ALA A 302 -6.14 -20.64 1.24
N GLU A 303 -6.53 -20.58 -0.04
CA GLU A 303 -7.74 -21.23 -0.55
C GLU A 303 -7.75 -22.74 -0.29
N LYS A 304 -6.63 -23.41 -0.59
CA LYS A 304 -6.48 -24.85 -0.35
C LYS A 304 -6.64 -25.20 1.14
N LEU A 305 -6.02 -24.44 2.04
CA LEU A 305 -6.14 -24.66 3.49
C LEU A 305 -7.60 -24.57 3.96
N LEU A 306 -8.37 -23.63 3.40
CA LEU A 306 -9.78 -23.46 3.75
C LEU A 306 -10.64 -24.57 3.16
N ALA A 307 -10.38 -25.01 1.92
CA ALA A 307 -11.05 -26.16 1.32
C ALA A 307 -10.80 -27.46 2.10
N ASP A 308 -9.53 -27.74 2.45
CA ASP A 308 -9.12 -28.93 3.21
C ASP A 308 -9.79 -28.95 4.60
N ARG A 309 -9.98 -27.78 5.23
CA ARG A 309 -10.69 -27.67 6.51
C ARG A 309 -12.17 -27.98 6.37
N LEU A 310 -12.85 -27.40 5.37
CA LEU A 310 -14.27 -27.65 5.14
C LEU A 310 -14.55 -29.14 4.92
N ALA A 311 -13.65 -29.83 4.19
CA ALA A 311 -13.74 -31.27 3.99
C ALA A 311 -13.61 -32.07 5.32
N ARG A 312 -12.82 -31.60 6.29
CA ARG A 312 -12.67 -32.27 7.60
C ARG A 312 -13.85 -32.06 8.55
N ILE A 313 -14.62 -30.99 8.37
CA ILE A 313 -15.79 -30.69 9.22
C ILE A 313 -17.03 -31.49 8.77
N GLN A 314 -17.04 -31.95 7.50
CA GLN A 314 -18.16 -32.70 6.91
C GLN A 314 -18.06 -34.23 7.10
N VAL A 315 -16.98 -34.72 7.73
CA VAL A 315 -16.73 -36.14 8.04
C VAL A 315 -16.91 -36.37 9.53
#